data_AF-A0A1M5VQ09-F1
#
_entry.id   AF-A0A1M5VQ09-F1
#
_cell.length_a   1.000
_cell.length_b   1.000
_cell.length_c   1.000
_cell.angle_alpha   90.00
_cell.angle_beta   90.00
_cell.angle_gamma   90.00
#
_symmetry.space_group_name_H-M   'P 1'
#
loop_
_entity.id
_entity.type
_entity.pdbx_description
1 polymer ?
#
loop_
_entity_poly.entity_id
_entity_poly.type
_entity_poly.pdbx_seq_one_letter_code
_entity_poly.pdbx_strand_id
1 'polypeptide(L)'
;MKFEKRYLDDIFKCYAVSSTKIDGEPCLIFAGEGADASMHVYRGKDFEEKTTIWEGSGGTMSISPLSEKDGYFLASKGFVSMVDAKESHVVIVRYKDGEFSYEKIVDLPYLHRFDLVTGKDGTKYFLGATIANHKENKEDWSHPGKLFVAEFPNDYDSKIELQLEELKNGLTINHGYCKGIYEGKEAGFIGAREGMFVVIPPEAKGGEWVVKQIMDTPISDMAVLDIDNDGKQEIATISPFHGSEYKIYKEIDGEYKEVYSYPIYQDFYHTVVSCTLKGKPAFIGGARRNRMQLFVITYDEAKKEFISEVVDEGVGPSNTAVCYTEEGEIILSANRQIGHAAIYYVK
;
A
#
# COMPACT_ATOMS: atom_id res chain seq x y z
N MET A 1 1.85 8.09 -22.19
CA MET A 1 2.62 6.81 -22.13
C MET A 1 1.84 5.75 -22.91
N LYS A 2 2.43 4.58 -23.23
CA LYS A 2 1.68 3.43 -23.75
C LYS A 2 1.69 2.29 -22.75
N PHE A 3 0.55 1.63 -22.57
CA PHE A 3 0.39 0.53 -21.62
C PHE A 3 -0.04 -0.73 -22.35
N GLU A 4 0.70 -1.81 -22.18
CA GLU A 4 0.31 -3.13 -22.70
C GLU A 4 -0.13 -4.03 -21.55
N LYS A 5 -1.42 -4.35 -21.52
CA LYS A 5 -2.01 -5.23 -20.52
C LYS A 5 -1.64 -6.69 -20.78
N ARG A 6 -1.33 -7.40 -19.69
CA ARG A 6 -1.32 -8.85 -19.63
C ARG A 6 -2.14 -9.33 -18.44
N TYR A 7 -3.04 -10.25 -18.71
CA TYR A 7 -3.74 -11.00 -17.68
C TYR A 7 -2.83 -12.10 -17.13
N LEU A 8 -2.79 -12.26 -15.80
CA LEU A 8 -1.99 -13.29 -15.14
C LEU A 8 -2.86 -14.42 -14.59
N ASP A 9 -3.90 -14.09 -13.81
CA ASP A 9 -4.64 -15.10 -13.07
C ASP A 9 -6.00 -14.60 -12.54
N ASP A 10 -6.84 -15.56 -12.16
CA ASP A 10 -8.08 -15.34 -11.43
C ASP A 10 -7.81 -15.55 -9.94
N ILE A 11 -8.01 -14.50 -9.13
CA ILE A 11 -7.87 -14.54 -7.68
C ILE A 11 -9.15 -13.99 -7.08
N PHE A 12 -9.84 -14.83 -6.30
CA PHE A 12 -11.08 -14.43 -5.62
C PHE A 12 -10.85 -13.21 -4.74
N LYS A 13 -11.55 -12.10 -5.08
CA LYS A 13 -11.34 -10.78 -4.46
C LYS A 13 -9.86 -10.37 -4.44
N CYS A 14 -9.15 -10.52 -5.56
CA CYS A 14 -7.76 -10.08 -5.76
C CYS A 14 -7.56 -8.67 -5.21
N TYR A 15 -6.88 -8.52 -4.08
CA TYR A 15 -6.89 -7.30 -3.29
C TYR A 15 -5.51 -6.67 -3.12
N ALA A 16 -4.57 -7.42 -2.57
CA ALA A 16 -3.23 -6.97 -2.25
C ALA A 16 -2.26 -7.37 -3.36
N VAL A 17 -1.28 -6.51 -3.60
CA VAL A 17 -0.28 -6.71 -4.64
C VAL A 17 1.03 -6.06 -4.23
N SER A 18 2.13 -6.71 -4.58
CA SER A 18 3.49 -6.20 -4.40
C SER A 18 4.46 -6.94 -5.33
N SER A 19 5.74 -6.63 -5.23
CA SER A 19 6.78 -7.38 -5.92
C SER A 19 8.03 -7.49 -5.05
N THR A 20 8.81 -8.54 -5.25
CA THR A 20 10.12 -8.74 -4.64
C THR A 20 11.10 -9.23 -5.71
N LYS A 21 12.29 -9.67 -5.31
CA LYS A 21 13.27 -10.30 -6.20
C LYS A 21 13.71 -11.64 -5.64
N ILE A 22 14.06 -12.57 -6.53
CA ILE A 22 14.74 -13.82 -6.21
C ILE A 22 15.89 -13.97 -7.20
N ASP A 23 17.12 -14.08 -6.69
CA ASP A 23 18.34 -14.16 -7.49
C ASP A 23 18.48 -12.96 -8.44
N GLY A 24 18.05 -11.78 -7.98
CA GLY A 24 18.00 -10.55 -8.77
C GLY A 24 16.82 -10.42 -9.74
N GLU A 25 16.09 -11.50 -10.01
CA GLU A 25 14.96 -11.52 -10.95
C GLU A 25 13.64 -11.09 -10.28
N PRO A 26 12.79 -10.31 -10.98
CA PRO A 26 11.54 -9.83 -10.42
C PRO A 26 10.54 -10.96 -10.15
N CYS A 27 9.88 -10.89 -9.00
CA CYS A 27 8.80 -11.79 -8.59
C CYS A 27 7.57 -10.95 -8.25
N LEU A 28 6.41 -11.28 -8.84
CA LEU A 28 5.16 -10.57 -8.59
C LEU A 28 4.34 -11.30 -7.55
N ILE A 29 3.68 -10.57 -6.65
CA ILE A 29 2.90 -11.15 -5.56
C ILE A 29 1.49 -10.60 -5.65
N PHE A 30 0.49 -11.49 -5.70
CA PHE A 30 -0.92 -11.13 -5.63
C PHE A 30 -1.63 -11.98 -4.59
N ALA A 31 -2.58 -11.37 -3.86
CA ALA A 31 -3.38 -12.06 -2.86
C ALA A 31 -4.79 -11.46 -2.75
N GLY A 32 -5.76 -12.29 -2.35
CA GLY A 32 -7.13 -11.82 -2.13
C GLY A 32 -7.51 -11.55 -0.67
N GLU A 33 -8.50 -10.68 -0.47
CA GLU A 33 -9.04 -10.35 0.86
C GLU A 33 -10.11 -11.34 1.34
N GLY A 34 -10.66 -12.19 0.46
CA GLY A 34 -11.72 -13.15 0.85
C GLY A 34 -11.22 -14.23 1.80
N ALA A 35 -12.11 -14.79 2.65
CA ALA A 35 -11.76 -15.91 3.53
C ALA A 35 -11.17 -17.09 2.73
N ASP A 36 -11.82 -17.42 1.62
CA ASP A 36 -11.40 -18.50 0.71
C ASP A 36 -10.34 -18.07 -0.32
N ALA A 37 -9.79 -16.86 -0.20
CA ALA A 37 -8.82 -16.36 -1.16
C ALA A 37 -7.42 -16.95 -0.95
N SER A 38 -6.61 -16.83 -2.00
CA SER A 38 -5.25 -17.35 -2.09
C SER A 38 -4.21 -16.23 -2.13
N MET A 39 -2.95 -16.62 -1.94
CA MET A 39 -1.78 -15.81 -2.31
C MET A 39 -0.89 -16.59 -3.26
N HIS A 40 -0.44 -15.91 -4.32
CA HIS A 40 0.42 -16.48 -5.34
C HIS A 40 1.62 -15.57 -5.62
N VAL A 41 2.75 -16.21 -5.94
CA VAL A 41 3.96 -15.59 -6.45
C VAL A 41 4.15 -16.01 -7.91
N TYR A 42 4.41 -15.06 -8.79
CA TYR A 42 4.61 -15.28 -10.22
C TYR A 42 6.05 -14.94 -10.61
N ARG A 43 6.70 -15.85 -11.34
CA ARG A 43 8.12 -15.78 -11.75
C ARG A 43 8.28 -16.22 -13.21
N GLY A 44 9.51 -16.15 -13.71
CA GLY A 44 9.83 -16.40 -15.11
C GLY A 44 9.80 -15.12 -15.93
N LYS A 45 10.34 -15.18 -17.14
CA LYS A 45 10.49 -14.03 -18.05
C LYS A 45 9.18 -13.29 -18.27
N ASP A 46 8.09 -14.05 -18.27
CA ASP A 46 6.77 -13.64 -18.66
C ASP A 46 5.77 -13.83 -17.49
N PHE A 47 6.27 -14.05 -16.27
CA PHE A 47 5.51 -14.31 -15.04
C PHE A 47 4.55 -15.51 -15.15
N GLU A 48 4.93 -16.52 -15.93
CA GLU A 48 4.18 -17.74 -16.20
C GLU A 48 4.29 -18.80 -15.09
N GLU A 49 5.36 -18.73 -14.28
CA GLU A 49 5.58 -19.69 -13.20
C GLU A 49 4.85 -19.25 -11.93
N LYS A 50 3.74 -19.93 -11.63
CA LYS A 50 2.92 -19.69 -10.44
C LYS A 50 3.35 -20.59 -9.28
N THR A 51 3.62 -19.98 -8.13
CA THR A 51 3.78 -20.67 -6.84
C THR A 51 2.71 -20.23 -5.87
N THR A 52 1.92 -21.16 -5.34
CA THR A 52 0.92 -20.88 -4.30
C THR A 52 1.57 -20.88 -2.93
N ILE A 53 1.40 -19.79 -2.18
CA ILE A 53 1.89 -19.68 -0.80
C ILE A 53 0.84 -20.25 0.17
N TRP A 54 -0.44 -19.94 -0.06
CA TRP A 54 -1.56 -20.57 0.63
C TRP A 54 -2.86 -20.49 -0.19
N GLU A 55 -3.76 -21.42 0.14
CA GLU A 55 -5.17 -21.45 -0.27
C GLU A 55 -6.05 -21.29 0.98
N GLY A 56 -7.28 -20.81 0.83
CA GLY A 56 -8.31 -20.88 1.88
C GLY A 56 -7.97 -20.19 3.20
N SER A 57 -7.15 -19.14 3.15
CA SER A 57 -6.72 -18.39 4.35
C SER A 57 -6.36 -16.95 4.00
N GLY A 58 -7.22 -16.29 3.22
CA GLY A 58 -6.97 -14.94 2.72
C GLY A 58 -7.10 -13.86 3.80
N GLY A 59 -7.80 -12.78 3.46
CA GLY A 59 -7.79 -11.56 4.28
C GLY A 59 -6.45 -10.85 4.24
N THR A 60 -5.77 -10.90 3.09
CA THR A 60 -4.52 -10.18 2.87
C THR A 60 -4.81 -8.76 2.39
N MET A 61 -4.43 -7.80 3.23
CA MET A 61 -4.57 -6.37 2.99
C MET A 61 -3.24 -5.69 2.66
N SER A 62 -2.12 -6.18 3.19
CA SER A 62 -0.79 -5.60 3.03
C SER A 62 0.26 -6.66 2.75
N ILE A 63 1.22 -6.32 1.89
CA ILE A 63 2.40 -7.12 1.55
C ILE A 63 3.60 -6.17 1.55
N SER A 64 4.58 -6.44 2.41
CA SER A 64 5.77 -5.60 2.62
C SER A 64 7.04 -6.40 2.34
N PRO A 65 7.68 -6.26 1.17
CA PRO A 65 8.94 -6.92 0.84
C PRO A 65 10.08 -6.57 1.80
N LEU A 66 10.96 -7.54 2.10
CA LEU A 66 12.20 -7.30 2.84
C LEU A 66 13.32 -7.05 1.84
N SER A 67 13.65 -5.77 1.61
CA SER A 67 14.57 -5.36 0.53
C SER A 67 15.97 -5.97 0.62
N GLU A 68 16.40 -6.41 1.81
CA GLU A 68 17.72 -6.98 2.06
C GLU A 68 17.76 -8.49 1.95
N LYS A 69 16.62 -9.15 1.68
CA LYS A 69 16.57 -10.60 1.55
C LYS A 69 15.59 -11.05 0.48
N ASP A 70 16.16 -11.53 -0.61
CA ASP A 70 15.47 -12.08 -1.78
C ASP A 70 14.37 -13.09 -1.40
N GLY A 71 13.17 -12.87 -1.93
CA GLY A 71 11.99 -13.72 -1.73
C GLY A 71 11.35 -13.61 -0.35
N TYR A 72 11.87 -12.79 0.58
CA TYR A 72 11.26 -12.59 1.89
C TYR A 72 10.34 -11.38 1.85
N PHE A 73 9.20 -11.52 2.52
CA PHE A 73 8.25 -10.44 2.67
C PHE A 73 7.34 -10.71 3.86
N LEU A 74 6.77 -9.64 4.40
CA LEU A 74 5.69 -9.72 5.37
C LEU A 74 4.35 -9.66 4.67
N ALA A 75 3.35 -10.34 5.20
CA ALA A 75 1.98 -10.26 4.71
C ALA A 75 0.98 -10.29 5.86
N SER A 76 -0.13 -9.56 5.73
CA SER A 76 -1.27 -9.70 6.63
C SER A 76 -2.12 -10.91 6.24
N LYS A 77 -2.78 -11.54 7.21
CA LYS A 77 -3.85 -12.52 7.00
C LYS A 77 -4.98 -12.27 7.99
N GLY A 78 -6.17 -12.79 7.69
CA GLY A 78 -7.30 -12.81 8.63
C GLY A 78 -8.20 -11.57 8.64
N PHE A 79 -7.95 -10.58 7.77
CA PHE A 79 -8.87 -9.45 7.57
C PHE A 79 -9.87 -9.79 6.45
N VAL A 80 -10.94 -10.53 6.76
CA VAL A 80 -11.92 -10.98 5.75
C VAL A 80 -12.88 -9.87 5.35
N SER A 81 -13.22 -9.00 6.30
CA SER A 81 -14.00 -7.79 6.07
C SER A 81 -13.82 -6.80 7.22
N MET A 82 -14.30 -5.57 7.07
CA MET A 82 -14.24 -4.57 8.14
C MET A 82 -14.86 -5.06 9.47
N VAL A 83 -15.84 -5.95 9.45
CA VAL A 83 -16.46 -6.51 10.67
C VAL A 83 -15.83 -7.83 11.12
N ASP A 84 -15.17 -8.53 10.19
CA ASP A 84 -14.58 -9.85 10.40
C ASP A 84 -13.07 -9.77 10.21
N ALA A 85 -12.42 -9.18 11.22
CA ALA A 85 -10.99 -8.91 11.22
C ALA A 85 -10.34 -9.19 12.59
N LYS A 86 -11.05 -9.83 13.52
CA LYS A 86 -10.53 -10.11 14.88
C LYS A 86 -9.32 -11.03 14.86
N GLU A 87 -9.26 -11.94 13.90
CA GLU A 87 -8.16 -12.89 13.71
C GLU A 87 -7.02 -12.33 12.84
N SER A 88 -6.99 -11.01 12.63
CA SER A 88 -5.94 -10.38 11.82
C SER A 88 -4.57 -10.54 12.47
N HIS A 89 -3.59 -10.91 11.66
CA HIS A 89 -2.21 -11.15 12.09
C HIS A 89 -1.23 -10.90 10.96
N VAL A 90 0.06 -10.81 11.30
CA VAL A 90 1.15 -10.72 10.32
C VAL A 90 1.89 -12.03 10.27
N VAL A 91 2.20 -12.48 9.05
CA VAL A 91 3.14 -13.56 8.78
C VAL A 91 4.40 -13.02 8.13
N ILE A 92 5.52 -13.66 8.38
CA ILE A 92 6.70 -13.58 7.52
C ILE A 92 6.65 -14.74 6.53
N VAL A 93 6.81 -14.43 5.25
CA VAL A 93 7.02 -15.40 4.18
C VAL A 93 8.51 -15.44 3.87
N ARG A 94 9.07 -16.65 3.78
CA ARG A 94 10.49 -16.91 3.59
C ARG A 94 10.70 -17.78 2.36
N TYR A 95 11.69 -17.43 1.54
CA TYR A 95 12.13 -18.24 0.42
C TYR A 95 13.48 -18.91 0.76
N LYS A 96 13.53 -20.24 0.75
CA LYS A 96 14.76 -21.01 1.00
C LYS A 96 14.80 -22.25 0.12
N ASP A 97 15.97 -22.52 -0.46
CA ASP A 97 16.24 -23.76 -1.18
C ASP A 97 15.19 -24.10 -2.25
N GLY A 98 14.66 -23.08 -2.92
CA GLY A 98 13.63 -23.27 -3.96
C GLY A 98 12.18 -23.16 -3.47
N GLU A 99 11.94 -23.14 -2.16
CA GLU A 99 10.61 -23.28 -1.56
C GLU A 99 10.20 -22.07 -0.72
N PHE A 100 8.90 -21.80 -0.71
CA PHE A 100 8.29 -20.80 0.17
C PHE A 100 7.73 -21.46 1.42
N SER A 101 7.94 -20.81 2.57
CA SER A 101 7.30 -21.14 3.84
C SER A 101 6.81 -19.85 4.51
N TYR A 102 5.89 -19.96 5.46
CA TYR A 102 5.46 -18.80 6.22
C TYR A 102 5.18 -19.14 7.68
N GLU A 103 5.32 -18.13 8.53
CA GLU A 103 5.13 -18.24 9.98
C GLU A 103 4.46 -16.98 10.50
N LYS A 104 3.49 -17.15 11.41
CA LYS A 104 2.87 -16.03 12.12
C LYS A 104 3.85 -15.41 13.12
N ILE A 105 4.01 -14.10 13.07
CA ILE A 105 4.98 -13.36 13.91
C ILE A 105 4.32 -12.44 14.93
N VAL A 106 3.07 -12.03 14.71
CA VAL A 106 2.30 -11.22 15.65
C VAL A 106 0.79 -11.30 15.36
N ASP A 107 -0.02 -11.38 16.41
CA ASP A 107 -1.46 -11.19 16.35
C ASP A 107 -1.78 -9.71 16.56
N LEU A 108 -2.58 -9.12 15.65
CA LEU A 108 -3.02 -7.74 15.75
C LEU A 108 -4.44 -7.60 15.18
N PRO A 109 -5.47 -7.82 16.02
CA PRO A 109 -6.86 -7.73 15.60
C PRO A 109 -7.18 -6.41 14.88
N TYR A 110 -7.96 -6.49 13.81
CA TYR A 110 -8.36 -5.36 12.95
C TYR A 110 -7.20 -4.64 12.24
N LEU A 111 -6.02 -5.27 12.14
CA LEU A 111 -4.91 -4.77 11.32
C LEU A 111 -5.34 -4.58 9.86
N HIS A 112 -5.22 -3.37 9.36
CA HIS A 112 -5.60 -3.01 8.00
C HIS A 112 -4.38 -2.75 7.12
N ARG A 113 -3.44 -1.94 7.61
CA ARG A 113 -2.20 -1.63 6.89
C ARG A 113 -1.00 -1.76 7.81
N PHE A 114 0.14 -2.17 7.26
CA PHE A 114 1.42 -2.07 7.94
C PHE A 114 2.54 -1.97 6.90
N ASP A 115 3.71 -1.54 7.36
CA ASP A 115 4.97 -1.62 6.64
C ASP A 115 6.13 -1.67 7.65
N LEU A 116 7.34 -1.80 7.14
CA LEU A 116 8.57 -1.53 7.89
C LEU A 116 9.09 -0.13 7.54
N VAL A 117 9.39 0.65 8.58
CA VAL A 117 10.08 1.94 8.47
C VAL A 117 11.44 1.86 9.16
N THR A 118 12.41 2.60 8.64
CA THR A 118 13.82 2.49 9.02
C THR A 118 14.31 3.78 9.65
N GLY A 119 14.85 3.67 10.85
CA GLY A 119 15.56 4.75 11.53
C GLY A 119 16.86 5.11 10.79
N LYS A 120 17.40 6.29 11.09
CA LYS A 120 18.63 6.79 10.43
C LYS A 120 19.85 5.90 10.68
N ASP A 121 19.88 5.19 11.81
CA ASP A 121 20.91 4.22 12.17
C ASP A 121 20.77 2.85 11.46
N GLY A 122 19.73 2.67 10.63
CA GLY A 122 19.41 1.42 9.97
C GLY A 122 18.55 0.46 10.79
N THR A 123 18.12 0.86 12.00
CA THR A 123 17.18 0.06 12.81
C THR A 123 15.82 0.01 12.11
N LYS A 124 15.27 -1.20 11.96
CA LYS A 124 13.96 -1.43 11.35
C LYS A 124 12.88 -1.46 12.41
N TYR A 125 11.74 -0.90 12.06
CA TYR A 125 10.58 -0.87 12.92
C TYR A 125 9.34 -1.31 12.16
N PHE A 126 8.56 -2.18 12.78
CA PHE A 126 7.20 -2.46 12.36
C PHE A 126 6.31 -1.27 12.71
N LEU A 127 5.49 -0.81 11.76
CA LEU A 127 4.42 0.17 12.00
C LEU A 127 3.10 -0.39 11.47
N GLY A 128 2.21 -0.77 12.39
CA GLY A 128 0.89 -1.33 12.09
C GLY A 128 -0.24 -0.36 12.40
N ALA A 129 -1.26 -0.32 11.53
CA ALA A 129 -2.43 0.52 11.64
C ALA A 129 -3.71 -0.35 11.66
N THR A 130 -4.45 -0.31 12.76
CA THR A 130 -5.75 -0.98 12.86
C THR A 130 -6.85 -0.06 12.36
N ILE A 131 -7.80 -0.56 11.54
CA ILE A 131 -8.90 0.28 10.99
C ILE A 131 -9.86 0.79 12.07
N ALA A 132 -10.00 0.00 13.13
CA ALA A 132 -10.84 0.18 14.30
C ALA A 132 -10.31 -0.74 15.41
N ASN A 133 -10.76 -0.57 16.66
CA ASN A 133 -10.51 -1.57 17.71
C ASN A 133 -11.61 -2.62 17.82
N HIS A 134 -12.82 -2.26 17.36
CA HIS A 134 -13.98 -3.13 17.34
C HIS A 134 -14.99 -2.57 16.33
N LYS A 135 -15.80 -3.45 15.72
CA LYS A 135 -16.93 -3.06 14.88
C LYS A 135 -18.09 -4.03 15.12
N GLU A 136 -19.24 -3.51 15.56
CA GLU A 136 -20.48 -4.29 15.63
C GLU A 136 -21.10 -4.49 14.24
N ASN A 137 -20.94 -3.50 13.36
CA ASN A 137 -21.39 -3.50 11.97
C ASN A 137 -20.47 -2.61 11.11
N LYS A 138 -20.73 -2.49 9.80
CA LYS A 138 -19.82 -1.76 8.88
C LYS A 138 -19.79 -0.26 9.16
N GLU A 139 -20.90 0.28 9.66
CA GLU A 139 -21.14 1.69 9.92
C GLU A 139 -20.69 2.13 11.32
N ASP A 140 -20.43 1.17 12.22
CA ASP A 140 -19.95 1.42 13.57
C ASP A 140 -18.50 1.90 13.57
N TRP A 141 -18.30 3.18 13.87
CA TRP A 141 -16.99 3.82 14.02
C TRP A 141 -16.73 4.31 15.44
N SER A 142 -17.48 3.80 16.42
CA SER A 142 -17.41 4.23 17.83
C SER A 142 -16.11 3.83 18.52
N HIS A 143 -15.41 2.83 17.97
CA HIS A 143 -14.13 2.34 18.48
C HIS A 143 -13.00 2.67 17.49
N PRO A 144 -12.41 3.89 17.56
CA PRO A 144 -11.39 4.35 16.63
C PRO A 144 -10.17 3.42 16.61
N GLY A 145 -9.50 3.36 15.47
CA GLY A 145 -8.27 2.61 15.27
C GLY A 145 -7.07 3.19 16.00
N LYS A 146 -5.97 2.46 15.92
CA LYS A 146 -4.70 2.74 16.62
C LYS A 146 -3.50 2.49 15.72
N LEU A 147 -2.37 3.04 16.13
CA LEU A 147 -1.05 2.72 15.61
C LEU A 147 -0.28 1.90 16.63
N PHE A 148 0.38 0.86 16.15
CA PHE A 148 1.26 0.00 16.93
C PHE A 148 2.64 -0.04 16.30
N VAL A 149 3.66 -0.07 17.14
CA VAL A 149 5.06 -0.13 16.70
C VAL A 149 5.81 -1.23 17.43
N ALA A 150 6.86 -1.75 16.79
CA ALA A 150 7.81 -2.65 17.43
C ALA A 150 9.17 -2.52 16.72
N GLU A 151 10.26 -2.75 17.45
CA GLU A 151 11.54 -3.02 16.80
C GLU A 151 11.43 -4.31 15.99
N PHE A 152 11.91 -4.29 14.74
CA PHE A 152 11.91 -5.45 13.86
C PHE A 152 13.33 -6.05 13.78
N PRO A 153 13.51 -7.36 13.98
CA PRO A 153 14.82 -7.97 14.00
C PRO A 153 15.46 -7.96 12.60
N ASN A 154 16.79 -8.00 12.55
CA ASN A 154 17.52 -8.16 11.28
C ASN A 154 17.73 -9.63 10.89
N ASP A 155 17.60 -10.56 11.85
CA ASP A 155 17.58 -12.00 11.57
C ASP A 155 16.16 -12.43 11.22
N TYR A 156 15.95 -12.71 9.93
CA TYR A 156 14.67 -13.14 9.41
C TYR A 156 14.44 -14.65 9.50
N ASP A 157 15.47 -15.43 9.79
CA ASP A 157 15.41 -16.90 9.77
C ASP A 157 15.01 -17.49 11.11
N SER A 158 15.37 -16.81 12.19
CA SER A 158 14.93 -17.16 13.53
C SER A 158 13.44 -16.89 13.74
N LYS A 159 12.91 -17.47 14.83
CA LYS A 159 11.56 -17.16 15.30
C LYS A 159 11.45 -15.67 15.63
N ILE A 160 10.43 -15.00 15.09
CA ILE A 160 10.15 -13.59 15.33
C ILE A 160 8.88 -13.50 16.16
N GLU A 161 8.96 -12.80 17.30
CA GLU A 161 7.81 -12.40 18.11
C GLU A 161 7.90 -10.90 18.36
N LEU A 162 6.98 -10.13 17.78
CA LEU A 162 7.01 -8.68 17.93
C LEU A 162 6.40 -8.26 19.27
N GLN A 163 7.11 -7.42 20.00
CA GLN A 163 6.61 -6.76 21.20
C GLN A 163 5.96 -5.44 20.78
N LEU A 164 4.64 -5.46 20.57
CA LEU A 164 3.90 -4.28 20.13
C LEU A 164 3.74 -3.27 21.25
N GLU A 165 4.03 -2.01 20.94
CA GLU A 165 3.71 -0.83 21.74
C GLU A 165 2.62 -0.01 21.04
N GLU A 166 1.63 0.47 21.79
CA GLU A 166 0.65 1.43 21.27
C GLU A 166 1.30 2.80 21.13
N LEU A 167 1.38 3.30 19.90
CA LEU A 167 1.97 4.62 19.61
C LEU A 167 0.93 5.74 19.63
N LYS A 168 -0.25 5.50 19.06
CA LYS A 168 -1.32 6.49 18.94
C LYS A 168 -2.69 5.83 18.92
N ASN A 169 -3.67 6.51 19.50
CA ASN A 169 -5.08 6.13 19.43
C ASN A 169 -5.95 7.30 18.94
N GLY A 170 -7.26 7.03 18.85
CA GLY A 170 -8.25 8.04 18.45
C GLY A 170 -8.27 8.32 16.95
N LEU A 171 -7.89 7.35 16.11
CA LEU A 171 -7.93 7.46 14.65
C LEU A 171 -9.21 6.83 14.10
N THR A 172 -10.28 7.61 13.89
CA THR A 172 -11.53 7.09 13.35
C THR A 172 -11.41 6.86 11.84
N ILE A 173 -11.80 5.68 11.35
CA ILE A 173 -11.58 5.27 9.95
C ILE A 173 -10.07 5.34 9.62
N ASN A 174 -9.25 4.65 10.41
CA ASN A 174 -7.80 4.58 10.21
C ASN A 174 -7.47 3.66 9.02
N HIS A 175 -7.74 4.14 7.81
CA HIS A 175 -7.73 3.33 6.60
C HIS A 175 -6.47 3.55 5.77
N GLY A 176 -6.11 4.82 5.54
CA GLY A 176 -5.10 5.21 4.59
C GLY A 176 -3.70 4.99 5.13
N TYR A 177 -2.81 4.46 4.29
CA TYR A 177 -1.43 4.22 4.65
C TYR A 177 -0.53 4.31 3.42
N CYS A 178 0.55 5.07 3.52
CA CYS A 178 1.69 4.89 2.62
C CYS A 178 3.00 5.06 3.38
N LYS A 179 4.04 4.35 2.92
CA LYS A 179 5.42 4.63 3.31
C LYS A 179 6.00 5.65 2.34
N GLY A 180 6.74 6.62 2.86
CA GLY A 180 7.38 7.63 2.04
C GLY A 180 8.52 8.32 2.78
N ILE A 181 9.03 9.39 2.17
CA ILE A 181 10.02 10.26 2.79
C ILE A 181 9.29 11.48 3.35
N TYR A 182 9.68 11.98 4.52
CA TYR A 182 9.23 13.24 5.09
C TYR A 182 10.44 13.96 5.69
N GLU A 183 10.69 15.22 5.29
CA GLU A 183 11.86 16.00 5.75
C GLU A 183 13.19 15.22 5.63
N GLY A 184 13.34 14.43 4.55
CA GLY A 184 14.54 13.61 4.29
C GLY A 184 14.66 12.32 5.12
N LYS A 185 13.62 11.94 5.87
CA LYS A 185 13.57 10.72 6.69
C LYS A 185 12.49 9.78 6.17
N GLU A 186 12.72 8.47 6.22
CA GLU A 186 11.64 7.50 5.99
C GLU A 186 10.56 7.63 7.07
N ALA A 187 9.31 7.60 6.66
CA ALA A 187 8.16 7.78 7.55
C ALA A 187 6.94 7.01 7.03
N GLY A 188 6.04 6.68 7.96
CA GLY A 188 4.68 6.24 7.63
C GLY A 188 3.73 7.42 7.59
N PHE A 189 2.87 7.47 6.58
CA PHE A 189 1.80 8.44 6.45
C PHE A 189 0.47 7.74 6.70
N ILE A 190 -0.36 8.31 7.56
CA ILE A 190 -1.59 7.71 8.05
C ILE A 190 -2.77 8.64 7.76
N GLY A 191 -3.82 8.09 7.15
CA GLY A 191 -5.06 8.80 6.85
C GLY A 191 -6.20 8.33 7.73
N ALA A 192 -6.86 9.27 8.38
CA ALA A 192 -8.03 9.05 9.19
C ALA A 192 -9.06 10.16 8.97
N ARG A 193 -10.22 10.04 9.63
CA ARG A 193 -11.22 11.11 9.66
C ARG A 193 -10.66 12.39 10.26
N GLU A 194 -9.78 12.27 11.25
CA GLU A 194 -9.17 13.40 11.95
C GLU A 194 -8.18 14.17 11.06
N GLY A 195 -7.74 13.60 9.94
CA GLY A 195 -6.74 14.21 9.09
C GLY A 195 -5.68 13.25 8.60
N MET A 196 -4.53 13.82 8.25
CA MET A 196 -3.33 13.08 7.84
C MET A 196 -2.22 13.27 8.85
N PHE A 197 -1.59 12.16 9.24
CA PHE A 197 -0.49 12.12 10.19
C PHE A 197 0.78 11.57 9.54
N VAL A 198 1.92 12.13 9.92
CA VAL A 198 3.25 11.61 9.65
C VAL A 198 3.78 10.94 10.91
N VAL A 199 4.31 9.73 10.76
CA VAL A 199 4.86 8.89 11.81
C VAL A 199 6.32 8.61 11.48
N ILE A 200 7.21 9.26 12.23
CA ILE A 200 8.66 9.21 12.01
C ILE A 200 9.27 8.24 13.03
N PRO A 201 10.01 7.21 12.58
CA PRO A 201 10.70 6.30 13.49
C PRO A 201 11.81 7.01 14.26
N PRO A 202 12.23 6.45 15.41
CA PRO A 202 13.38 6.95 16.16
C PRO A 202 14.64 7.06 15.28
N GLU A 203 15.48 8.05 15.55
CA GLU A 203 16.76 8.17 14.83
C GLU A 203 17.74 7.06 15.20
N ALA A 204 17.60 6.50 16.41
CA ALA A 204 18.40 5.41 16.92
C ALA A 204 17.54 4.43 17.73
N LYS A 205 18.03 3.18 17.81
CA LYS A 205 17.44 2.12 18.63
C LYS A 205 17.08 2.60 20.05
N GLY A 206 15.86 2.30 20.51
CA GLY A 206 15.35 2.72 21.82
C GLY A 206 14.99 4.22 21.96
N GLY A 207 15.05 5.01 20.89
CA GLY A 207 14.61 6.40 20.89
C GLY A 207 13.08 6.58 20.78
N GLU A 208 12.65 7.83 20.70
CA GLU A 208 11.22 8.18 20.66
C GLU A 208 10.69 8.33 19.22
N TRP A 209 9.45 7.89 19.04
CA TRP A 209 8.69 8.12 17.82
C TRP A 209 8.12 9.54 17.79
N VAL A 210 8.00 10.11 16.60
CA VAL A 210 7.34 11.40 16.41
C VAL A 210 6.08 11.21 15.58
N VAL A 211 4.95 11.68 16.08
CA VAL A 211 3.68 11.73 15.32
C VAL A 211 3.26 13.18 15.14
N LYS A 212 3.25 13.65 13.89
CA LYS A 212 2.82 15.01 13.51
C LYS A 212 1.52 14.92 12.71
N GLN A 213 0.56 15.79 13.01
CA GLN A 213 -0.59 15.98 12.12
C GLN A 213 -0.24 17.08 11.10
N ILE A 214 -0.42 16.79 9.81
CA ILE A 214 -0.05 17.70 8.71
C ILE A 214 -1.25 18.21 7.92
N MET A 215 -2.40 17.55 8.03
CA MET A 215 -3.68 18.00 7.50
C MET A 215 -4.79 17.69 8.50
N ASP A 216 -5.85 18.50 8.55
CA ASP A 216 -7.03 18.34 9.42
C ASP A 216 -8.31 17.94 8.67
N THR A 217 -8.21 17.73 7.37
CA THR A 217 -9.31 17.26 6.51
C THR A 217 -9.34 15.74 6.42
N PRO A 218 -10.53 15.09 6.44
CA PRO A 218 -10.62 13.62 6.35
C PRO A 218 -9.93 13.03 5.12
N ILE A 219 -9.00 12.10 5.32
CA ILE A 219 -8.28 11.40 4.25
C ILE A 219 -8.60 9.90 4.31
N SER A 220 -9.09 9.33 3.20
CA SER A 220 -9.31 7.88 3.08
C SER A 220 -8.03 7.12 2.83
N ASP A 221 -7.24 7.57 1.86
CA ASP A 221 -6.00 6.94 1.44
C ASP A 221 -5.13 7.98 0.74
N MET A 222 -3.81 7.75 0.67
CA MET A 222 -2.88 8.74 0.14
C MET A 222 -1.60 8.14 -0.46
N ALA A 223 -0.94 8.94 -1.29
CA ALA A 223 0.44 8.75 -1.68
C ALA A 223 1.17 10.09 -1.66
N VAL A 224 2.47 10.05 -1.40
CA VAL A 224 3.31 11.26 -1.32
C VAL A 224 4.43 11.18 -2.34
N LEU A 225 4.65 12.25 -3.08
CA LEU A 225 5.69 12.34 -4.11
C LEU A 225 5.94 13.79 -4.48
N ASP A 226 7.18 14.16 -4.73
CA ASP A 226 7.53 15.40 -5.44
C ASP A 226 7.28 15.15 -6.94
N ILE A 227 6.07 15.49 -7.41
CA ILE A 227 5.62 15.15 -8.77
C ILE A 227 6.08 16.18 -9.81
N ASP A 228 6.28 17.43 -9.40
CA ASP A 228 6.74 18.55 -10.25
C ASP A 228 8.24 18.87 -10.06
N ASN A 229 8.96 18.04 -9.31
CA ASN A 229 10.41 18.11 -9.07
C ASN A 229 10.87 19.47 -8.52
N ASP A 230 10.05 20.18 -7.76
CA ASP A 230 10.44 21.46 -7.13
C ASP A 230 11.11 21.30 -5.75
N GLY A 231 11.29 20.05 -5.30
CA GLY A 231 11.89 19.70 -4.02
C GLY A 231 10.88 19.63 -2.87
N LYS A 232 9.58 19.85 -3.13
CA LYS A 232 8.50 19.68 -2.16
C LYS A 232 7.59 18.55 -2.58
N GLN A 233 7.05 17.84 -1.60
CA GLN A 233 6.15 16.73 -1.88
C GLN A 233 4.71 17.20 -2.02
N GLU A 234 4.05 16.69 -3.04
CA GLU A 234 2.61 16.67 -3.17
C GLU A 234 2.01 15.45 -2.49
N ILE A 235 0.75 15.58 -2.12
CA ILE A 235 -0.05 14.51 -1.52
C ILE A 235 -1.24 14.24 -2.43
N ALA A 236 -1.22 13.09 -3.12
CA ALA A 236 -2.41 12.56 -3.77
C ALA A 236 -3.30 11.90 -2.72
N THR A 237 -4.60 12.20 -2.73
CA THR A 237 -5.54 11.72 -1.72
C THR A 237 -6.81 11.17 -2.35
N ILE A 238 -7.40 10.19 -1.69
CA ILE A 238 -8.80 9.82 -1.87
C ILE A 238 -9.62 10.37 -0.71
N SER A 239 -10.69 11.10 -1.02
CA SER A 239 -11.61 11.68 -0.03
C SER A 239 -13.06 11.68 -0.53
N PRO A 240 -14.06 11.66 0.38
CA PRO A 240 -13.98 11.16 1.76
C PRO A 240 -13.65 9.63 1.77
N PHE A 241 -13.97 8.90 2.85
CA PHE A 241 -13.72 7.46 2.96
C PHE A 241 -14.26 6.64 1.77
N HIS A 242 -13.37 6.03 0.98
CA HIS A 242 -13.65 5.40 -0.34
C HIS A 242 -14.54 6.27 -1.24
N GLY A 243 -14.32 7.57 -1.19
CA GLY A 243 -15.19 8.57 -1.75
C GLY A 243 -14.99 8.82 -3.24
N SER A 244 -15.55 9.94 -3.68
CA SER A 244 -15.64 10.34 -5.08
C SER A 244 -14.62 11.38 -5.51
N GLU A 245 -13.72 11.77 -4.62
CA GLU A 245 -12.67 12.74 -4.92
C GLU A 245 -11.30 12.06 -4.98
N TYR A 246 -10.58 12.35 -6.05
CA TYR A 246 -9.14 12.08 -6.16
C TYR A 246 -8.47 13.43 -6.42
N LYS A 247 -7.72 13.92 -5.44
CA LYS A 247 -7.13 15.28 -5.44
C LYS A 247 -5.64 15.21 -5.16
N ILE A 248 -4.92 16.25 -5.55
CA ILE A 248 -3.51 16.44 -5.20
C ILE A 248 -3.38 17.78 -4.48
N TYR A 249 -2.70 17.76 -3.33
CA TYR A 249 -2.43 18.92 -2.50
C TYR A 249 -0.94 19.23 -2.46
N LYS A 250 -0.59 20.51 -2.39
CA LYS A 250 0.78 21.00 -2.21
C LYS A 250 0.85 21.99 -1.06
N GLU A 251 1.92 21.97 -0.29
CA GLU A 251 2.13 22.95 0.79
C GLU A 251 2.52 24.31 0.20
N ILE A 252 1.64 25.31 0.39
CA ILE A 252 1.81 26.68 -0.08
C ILE A 252 1.51 27.61 1.10
N ASP A 253 2.54 28.36 1.53
CA ASP A 253 2.47 29.27 2.69
C ASP A 253 2.12 28.58 4.03
N GLY A 254 2.58 27.34 4.21
CA GLY A 254 2.36 26.56 5.45
C GLY A 254 1.03 25.82 5.50
N GLU A 255 0.24 25.85 4.41
CA GLU A 255 -1.04 25.14 4.30
C GLU A 255 -1.06 24.26 3.05
N TYR A 256 -1.64 23.07 3.16
CA TYR A 256 -1.88 22.20 2.01
C TYR A 256 -3.07 22.71 1.19
N LYS A 257 -2.79 23.19 -0.02
CA LYS A 257 -3.81 23.70 -0.97
C LYS A 257 -3.99 22.72 -2.10
N GLU A 258 -5.23 22.54 -2.55
CA GLU A 258 -5.56 21.73 -3.72
C GLU A 258 -4.89 22.36 -4.96
N VAL A 259 -4.09 21.57 -5.68
CA VAL A 259 -3.42 21.97 -6.93
C VAL A 259 -3.95 21.18 -8.14
N TYR A 260 -4.67 20.09 -7.90
CA TYR A 260 -5.30 19.28 -8.94
C TYR A 260 -6.48 18.47 -8.39
N SER A 261 -7.50 18.30 -9.22
CA SER A 261 -8.59 17.34 -9.02
C SER A 261 -8.74 16.50 -10.28
N TYR A 262 -8.79 15.18 -10.13
CA TYR A 262 -9.00 14.29 -11.26
C TYR A 262 -10.40 14.54 -11.86
N PRO A 263 -10.51 14.73 -13.19
CA PRO A 263 -11.72 15.32 -13.78
C PRO A 263 -12.89 14.32 -13.95
N ILE A 264 -12.64 13.03 -13.80
CA ILE A 264 -13.67 12.01 -13.99
C ILE A 264 -14.30 11.69 -12.63
N TYR A 265 -15.62 11.80 -12.56
CA TYR A 265 -16.37 11.37 -11.38
C TYR A 265 -16.40 9.85 -11.28
N GLN A 266 -16.07 9.32 -10.10
CA GLN A 266 -16.23 7.90 -9.74
C GLN A 266 -16.82 7.84 -8.33
N ASP A 267 -17.71 6.90 -8.03
CA ASP A 267 -18.35 6.81 -6.70
C ASP A 267 -17.50 6.07 -5.65
N PHE A 268 -16.32 5.57 -6.03
CA PHE A 268 -15.52 4.70 -5.16
C PHE A 268 -14.06 4.63 -5.63
N TYR A 269 -13.29 5.68 -5.38
CA TYR A 269 -11.84 5.60 -5.50
C TYR A 269 -11.26 4.69 -4.41
N HIS A 270 -10.23 3.93 -4.74
CA HIS A 270 -9.64 2.98 -3.80
C HIS A 270 -8.14 2.73 -4.00
N THR A 271 -7.55 3.20 -5.10
CA THR A 271 -6.12 3.04 -5.36
C THR A 271 -5.47 4.42 -5.47
N VAL A 272 -4.40 4.63 -4.72
CA VAL A 272 -3.51 5.79 -4.79
C VAL A 272 -2.10 5.34 -4.42
N VAL A 273 -1.15 5.45 -5.35
CA VAL A 273 0.25 5.01 -5.17
C VAL A 273 1.18 5.99 -5.85
N SER A 274 2.31 6.31 -5.24
CA SER A 274 3.41 7.08 -5.83
C SER A 274 4.41 6.16 -6.50
N CYS A 275 4.89 6.54 -7.68
CA CYS A 275 5.91 5.79 -8.41
C CYS A 275 6.72 6.69 -9.35
N THR A 276 7.64 6.08 -10.09
CA THR A 276 8.29 6.69 -11.25
C THR A 276 7.99 5.83 -12.46
N LEU A 277 7.60 6.45 -13.58
CA LEU A 277 7.35 5.74 -14.84
C LEU A 277 8.11 6.46 -15.96
N LYS A 278 9.02 5.75 -16.63
CA LYS A 278 9.87 6.29 -17.71
C LYS A 278 10.65 7.53 -17.25
N GLY A 279 11.17 7.48 -16.02
CA GLY A 279 11.91 8.58 -15.39
C GLY A 279 11.06 9.77 -14.96
N LYS A 280 9.72 9.70 -15.04
CA LYS A 280 8.82 10.76 -14.56
C LYS A 280 8.17 10.36 -13.23
N PRO A 281 8.21 11.21 -12.20
CA PRO A 281 7.34 11.07 -11.04
C PRO A 281 5.88 10.95 -11.46
N ALA A 282 5.16 10.02 -10.83
CA ALA A 282 3.77 9.75 -11.17
C ALA A 282 2.97 9.30 -9.94
N PHE A 283 1.68 9.62 -9.96
CA PHE A 283 0.70 8.94 -9.12
C PHE A 283 -0.12 7.97 -9.97
N ILE A 284 -0.35 6.77 -9.44
CA ILE A 284 -1.33 5.83 -9.97
C ILE A 284 -2.60 5.96 -9.16
N GLY A 285 -3.73 6.08 -9.84
CA GLY A 285 -5.05 6.15 -9.24
C GLY A 285 -5.98 5.09 -9.79
N GLY A 286 -6.99 4.72 -9.01
CA GLY A 286 -7.99 3.76 -9.48
C GLY A 286 -9.29 3.76 -8.69
N ALA A 287 -10.37 3.37 -9.36
CA ALA A 287 -11.71 3.33 -8.82
C ALA A 287 -12.38 1.97 -9.06
N ARG A 288 -13.32 1.58 -8.19
CA ARG A 288 -14.00 0.28 -8.22
C ARG A 288 -15.49 0.36 -8.57
N ARG A 289 -15.99 1.56 -8.87
CA ARG A 289 -17.36 1.79 -9.35
C ARG A 289 -17.35 2.71 -10.56
N ASN A 290 -18.51 2.84 -11.20
CA ASN A 290 -18.70 3.59 -12.44
C ASN A 290 -17.80 3.07 -13.56
N ARG A 291 -16.82 3.85 -14.01
CA ARG A 291 -15.94 3.42 -15.10
C ARG A 291 -14.91 2.37 -14.65
N MET A 292 -14.68 2.24 -13.34
CA MET A 292 -13.73 1.28 -12.78
C MET A 292 -12.31 1.42 -13.38
N GLN A 293 -11.86 2.67 -13.50
CA GLN A 293 -10.61 3.02 -14.19
C GLN A 293 -9.38 2.71 -13.35
N LEU A 294 -8.30 2.36 -14.04
CA LEU A 294 -6.92 2.52 -13.61
C LEU A 294 -6.32 3.66 -14.43
N PHE A 295 -5.66 4.62 -13.78
CA PHE A 295 -5.09 5.80 -14.45
C PHE A 295 -3.77 6.21 -13.80
N VAL A 296 -3.00 6.99 -14.55
CA VAL A 296 -1.73 7.58 -14.14
C VAL A 296 -1.86 9.11 -14.22
N ILE A 297 -1.30 9.82 -13.25
CA ILE A 297 -1.13 11.27 -13.26
C ILE A 297 0.36 11.58 -13.24
N THR A 298 0.79 12.49 -14.12
CA THR A 298 2.14 13.03 -14.20
C THR A 298 2.08 14.56 -14.27
N TYR A 299 3.22 15.24 -14.17
CA TYR A 299 3.33 16.67 -14.39
C TYR A 299 4.05 16.99 -15.71
N ASP A 300 3.50 17.91 -16.51
CA ASP A 300 4.13 18.43 -17.73
C ASP A 300 4.83 19.76 -17.41
N GLU A 301 6.14 19.70 -17.19
CA GLU A 301 6.98 20.85 -16.86
C GLU A 301 6.89 22.01 -17.86
N ALA A 302 6.76 21.69 -19.15
CA ALA A 302 6.75 22.71 -20.20
C ALA A 302 5.46 23.54 -20.16
N LYS A 303 4.35 22.91 -19.77
CA LYS A 303 3.03 23.53 -19.68
C LYS A 303 2.63 23.92 -18.27
N LYS A 304 3.37 23.44 -17.26
CA LYS A 304 3.08 23.59 -15.83
C LYS A 304 1.69 23.07 -15.46
N GLU A 305 1.34 21.90 -15.98
CA GLU A 305 0.03 21.29 -15.79
C GLU A 305 0.13 19.80 -15.43
N PHE A 306 -0.83 19.32 -14.64
CA PHE A 306 -1.00 17.89 -14.40
C PHE A 306 -1.65 17.22 -15.61
N ILE A 307 -1.12 16.08 -16.01
CA ILE A 307 -1.63 15.26 -17.11
C ILE A 307 -2.10 13.92 -16.54
N SER A 308 -3.36 13.57 -16.80
CA SER A 308 -3.88 12.24 -16.48
C SER A 308 -4.10 11.39 -17.73
N GLU A 309 -3.68 10.13 -17.67
CA GLU A 309 -3.85 9.13 -18.73
C GLU A 309 -4.55 7.89 -18.16
N VAL A 310 -5.60 7.42 -18.83
CA VAL A 310 -6.26 6.15 -18.46
C VAL A 310 -5.40 4.99 -18.94
N VAL A 311 -5.04 4.10 -18.02
CA VAL A 311 -4.30 2.86 -18.30
C VAL A 311 -5.26 1.77 -18.76
N ASP A 312 -6.39 1.62 -18.05
CA ASP A 312 -7.42 0.63 -18.35
C ASP A 312 -8.78 1.05 -17.77
N GLU A 313 -9.86 0.49 -18.29
CA GLU A 313 -11.23 0.76 -17.86
C GLU A 313 -12.01 -0.54 -17.65
N GLY A 314 -12.97 -0.56 -16.73
CA GLY A 314 -13.75 -1.74 -16.43
C GLY A 314 -13.05 -2.78 -15.54
N VAL A 315 -11.91 -2.43 -14.91
CA VAL A 315 -11.09 -3.39 -14.16
C VAL A 315 -11.26 -3.32 -12.65
N GLY A 316 -11.46 -2.13 -12.08
CA GLY A 316 -11.80 -1.96 -10.67
C GLY A 316 -10.71 -2.40 -9.71
N PRO A 317 -9.54 -1.72 -9.72
CA PRO A 317 -8.41 -2.06 -8.86
C PRO A 317 -8.70 -1.71 -7.40
N SER A 318 -8.24 -2.55 -6.47
CA SER A 318 -8.18 -2.21 -5.05
C SER A 318 -6.82 -1.65 -4.67
N ASN A 319 -5.74 -2.29 -5.10
CA ASN A 319 -4.37 -1.82 -4.87
C ASN A 319 -3.56 -2.02 -6.15
N THR A 320 -2.51 -1.21 -6.27
CA THR A 320 -1.50 -1.34 -7.32
C THR A 320 -0.11 -1.33 -6.70
N ALA A 321 0.87 -1.82 -7.45
CA ALA A 321 2.28 -1.66 -7.15
C ALA A 321 3.02 -1.44 -8.47
N VAL A 322 4.28 -1.03 -8.40
CA VAL A 322 5.16 -0.95 -9.57
C VAL A 322 6.38 -1.83 -9.34
N CYS A 323 6.65 -2.72 -10.28
CA CYS A 323 7.87 -3.49 -10.34
C CYS A 323 8.81 -2.84 -11.37
N TYR A 324 10.05 -2.62 -10.97
CA TYR A 324 11.09 -2.05 -11.82
C TYR A 324 12.01 -3.18 -12.28
N THR A 325 12.04 -3.43 -13.58
CA THR A 325 12.89 -4.43 -14.22
C THR A 325 13.93 -3.76 -15.12
N GLU A 326 14.89 -4.53 -15.62
CA GLU A 326 15.85 -4.03 -16.60
C GLU A 326 15.18 -3.65 -17.94
N GLU A 327 14.05 -4.29 -18.27
CA GLU A 327 13.29 -4.04 -19.50
C GLU A 327 12.35 -2.81 -19.38
N GLY A 328 12.09 -2.35 -18.16
CA GLY A 328 11.27 -1.19 -17.86
C GLY A 328 10.35 -1.38 -16.66
N GLU A 329 9.38 -0.49 -16.52
CA GLU A 329 8.44 -0.50 -15.42
C GLU A 329 7.18 -1.32 -15.75
N ILE A 330 6.70 -2.06 -14.75
CA ILE A 330 5.49 -2.87 -14.84
C ILE A 330 4.54 -2.40 -13.74
N ILE A 331 3.35 -1.94 -14.12
CA ILE A 331 2.27 -1.66 -13.17
C ILE A 331 1.56 -2.97 -12.87
N LEU A 332 1.46 -3.32 -11.59
CA LEU A 332 0.70 -4.46 -11.11
C LEU A 332 -0.65 -3.96 -10.59
N SER A 333 -1.73 -4.63 -10.96
CA SER A 333 -3.09 -4.23 -10.58
C SER A 333 -3.88 -5.40 -10.01
N ALA A 334 -4.20 -5.31 -8.71
CA ALA A 334 -5.12 -6.23 -8.06
C ALA A 334 -6.56 -5.80 -8.36
N ASN A 335 -7.15 -6.38 -9.39
CA ASN A 335 -8.45 -6.00 -9.92
C ASN A 335 -9.58 -6.69 -9.15
N ARG A 336 -9.79 -6.28 -7.90
CA ARG A 336 -10.74 -6.91 -6.97
C ARG A 336 -12.16 -7.02 -7.51
N GLN A 337 -12.60 -6.04 -8.30
CA GLN A 337 -13.99 -6.00 -8.76
C GLN A 337 -14.32 -7.07 -9.79
N ILE A 338 -13.33 -7.46 -10.61
CA ILE A 338 -13.46 -8.54 -11.60
C ILE A 338 -12.72 -9.82 -11.18
N GLY A 339 -11.94 -9.78 -10.10
CA GLY A 339 -11.22 -10.92 -9.55
C GLY A 339 -9.94 -11.28 -10.30
N HIS A 340 -9.29 -10.34 -10.99
CA HIS A 340 -8.11 -10.63 -11.80
C HIS A 340 -6.81 -10.09 -11.18
N ALA A 341 -5.73 -10.84 -11.32
CA ALA A 341 -4.37 -10.31 -11.29
C ALA A 341 -3.97 -9.89 -12.71
N ALA A 342 -3.61 -8.62 -12.91
CA ALA A 342 -3.15 -8.11 -14.19
C ALA A 342 -1.91 -7.26 -14.04
N ILE A 343 -1.09 -7.23 -15.08
CA ILE A 343 0.07 -6.36 -15.20
C ILE A 343 0.00 -5.51 -16.46
N TYR A 344 0.68 -4.37 -16.45
CA TYR A 344 0.75 -3.44 -17.56
C TYR A 344 2.19 -3.03 -17.79
N TYR A 345 2.77 -3.41 -18.91
CA TYR A 345 4.12 -2.98 -19.31
C TYR A 345 4.07 -1.53 -19.79
N VAL A 346 4.94 -0.68 -19.25
CA VAL A 346 5.02 0.75 -19.60
C VAL A 346 6.00 0.96 -20.75
N LYS A 347 5.47 1.23 -21.94
CA LYS A 347 6.23 1.36 -23.19
C LYS A 347 6.62 2.79 -23.53
#